data_AF-A0A2N1PNX1-F1
#
_entry.id   AF-A0A2N1PNX1-F1
#
_cell.length_a   1.000
_cell.length_b   1.000
_cell.length_c   1.000
_cell.angle_alpha   90.00
_cell.angle_beta   90.00
_cell.angle_gamma   90.00
#
_symmetry.space_group_name_H-M   'P 1'
#
loop_
_entity.id
_entity.type
_entity.pdbx_description
1 polymer ?
#
loop_
_entity_poly.entity_id
_entity_poly.type
_entity_poly.pdbx_seq_one_letter_code
_entity_poly.pdbx_strand_id
1 'polypeptide(L)'
;DKVEAERIITVAWGQPFDPNLFPRFRVIDDRDGEITPFVYVPKGEFSVLDTRTEGDYVIMLRVVDRWGNITEEKFTFRVVKP
;
A
#
# COMPACT_ATOMS: atom_id res chain seq x y z
N ASP A 1 -1.20 -3.12 17.26
CA ASP A 1 -1.35 -2.92 15.81
C ASP A 1 -2.69 -3.43 15.34
N LYS A 2 -3.37 -2.71 14.44
CA LYS A 2 -4.59 -3.23 13.80
C LYS A 2 -4.20 -4.41 12.90
N VAL A 3 -4.98 -5.47 12.97
CA VAL A 3 -4.82 -6.67 12.13
C VAL A 3 -4.90 -6.26 10.65
N GLU A 4 -4.12 -6.90 9.78
CA GLU A 4 -4.11 -6.66 8.31
C GLU A 4 -5.53 -6.59 7.72
N ALA A 5 -6.45 -7.43 8.22
CA ALA A 5 -7.86 -7.47 7.85
C ALA A 5 -8.69 -6.20 8.16
N GLU A 6 -8.16 -5.25 8.94
CA GLU A 6 -8.86 -4.03 9.36
C GLU A 6 -8.40 -2.76 8.63
N ARG A 7 -7.42 -2.87 7.72
CA ARG A 7 -6.85 -1.71 6.98
C ARG A 7 -7.46 -1.61 5.58
N ILE A 8 -8.75 -1.25 5.53
CA ILE A 8 -9.49 -1.06 4.29
C ILE A 8 -9.47 0.43 3.90
N ILE A 9 -9.01 0.71 2.68
CA ILE A 9 -9.05 2.02 2.05
C ILE A 9 -10.15 1.98 1.00
N THR A 10 -11.22 2.76 1.20
CA THR A 10 -12.32 2.83 0.25
C THR A 10 -11.95 3.73 -0.93
N VAL A 11 -12.13 3.23 -2.16
CA VAL A 11 -11.85 3.94 -3.41
C VAL A 11 -13.14 4.07 -4.22
N ALA A 12 -13.38 5.26 -4.77
CA ALA A 12 -14.53 5.49 -5.62
C ALA A 12 -14.37 4.78 -6.98
N TRP A 13 -15.41 4.06 -7.40
CA TRP A 13 -15.45 3.39 -8.70
C TRP A 13 -15.32 4.38 -9.87
N GLY A 14 -14.55 3.98 -10.88
CA GLY A 14 -14.38 4.67 -12.15
C GLY A 14 -13.50 5.93 -12.10
N GLN A 15 -13.02 6.33 -10.93
CA GLN A 15 -12.17 7.51 -10.77
C GLN A 15 -10.68 7.16 -10.76
N PRO A 16 -9.79 8.08 -11.17
CA PRO A 16 -8.37 7.97 -10.86
C PRO A 16 -8.17 7.81 -9.35
N PHE A 17 -7.18 7.01 -8.94
CA PHE A 17 -6.87 6.85 -7.54
C PHE A 17 -6.37 8.17 -6.93
N ASP A 18 -6.97 8.59 -5.80
CA ASP A 18 -6.50 9.72 -5.01
C ASP A 18 -5.43 9.24 -4.02
N PRO A 19 -4.14 9.61 -4.19
CA PRO A 19 -3.07 9.18 -3.29
C PRO A 19 -3.23 9.68 -1.86
N ASN A 20 -4.06 10.71 -1.61
CA ASN A 20 -4.33 11.20 -0.25
C ASN A 20 -5.19 10.25 0.58
N LEU A 21 -5.82 9.25 -0.04
CA LEU A 21 -6.51 8.16 0.66
C LEU A 21 -5.52 7.19 1.32
N PHE A 22 -4.27 7.19 0.89
CA PHE A 22 -3.25 6.34 1.50
C PHE A 22 -2.95 6.83 2.94
N PRO A 23 -2.92 5.93 3.95
CA PRO A 23 -2.62 6.34 5.31
C PRO A 23 -1.23 6.96 5.39
N ARG A 24 -1.06 7.97 6.25
CA ARG A 24 0.30 8.45 6.58
C ARG A 24 1.03 7.35 7.35
N PHE A 25 2.20 6.98 6.86
CA PHE A 25 3.09 6.03 7.51
C PHE A 25 4.53 6.55 7.52
N ARG A 26 5.37 5.92 8.33
CA ARG A 26 6.80 6.21 8.41
C ARG A 26 7.57 4.91 8.59
N VAL A 27 8.69 4.78 7.89
CA VAL A 27 9.64 3.68 8.04
C VAL A 27 10.93 4.23 8.63
N ILE A 28 11.31 3.70 9.79
CA ILE A 28 12.58 4.00 10.44
C ILE A 28 13.37 2.70 10.53
N ASP A 29 14.57 2.74 9.97
CA ASP A 29 15.62 1.76 10.16
C ASP A 29 16.59 2.25 11.24
N ASP A 30 17.14 1.32 12.03
CA ASP A 30 18.02 1.65 13.15
C ASP A 30 19.40 2.16 12.70
N ARG A 31 19.84 1.81 11.48
CA ARG A 31 21.16 2.16 10.92
C ARG A 31 21.07 3.13 9.75
N ASP A 32 20.03 3.03 8.91
CA ASP A 32 19.79 3.93 7.78
C ASP A 32 18.94 5.15 8.14
N GLY A 33 18.28 5.14 9.30
CA GLY A 33 17.40 6.21 9.73
C GLY A 33 16.06 6.20 9.00
N GLU A 34 15.60 7.38 8.58
CA GLU A 34 14.29 7.54 7.93
C GLU A 34 14.37 7.11 6.46
N ILE A 35 13.62 6.06 6.09
CA ILE A 35 13.66 5.45 4.76
C ILE A 35 12.29 5.36 4.07
N THR A 36 11.27 6.06 4.56
CA THR A 36 9.94 6.14 3.94
C THR A 36 9.99 6.52 2.45
N PRO A 37 10.86 7.44 1.97
CA PRO A 37 10.92 7.79 0.56
C PRO A 37 11.30 6.63 -0.38
N PHE A 38 11.85 5.53 0.16
CA PHE A 38 12.27 4.37 -0.62
C PHE A 38 11.20 3.28 -0.70
N VAL A 39 10.02 3.49 -0.10
CA VAL A 39 8.89 2.57 -0.18
C VAL A 39 8.31 2.56 -1.59
N TYR A 40 8.06 1.37 -2.12
CA TYR A 40 7.54 1.18 -3.47
C TYR A 40 6.58 -0.01 -3.56
N VAL A 41 5.80 -0.08 -4.64
CA VAL A 41 4.97 -1.25 -4.99
C VAL A 41 5.78 -2.14 -5.94
N PRO A 42 6.22 -3.33 -5.53
CA PRO A 42 6.90 -4.25 -6.45
C PRO A 42 5.89 -4.78 -7.48
N LYS A 43 6.35 -5.03 -8.71
CA LYS A 43 5.52 -5.70 -9.73
C LYS A 43 5.16 -7.12 -9.27
N GLY A 44 3.90 -7.52 -9.46
CA GLY A 44 3.46 -8.88 -9.12
C GLY A 44 1.95 -8.97 -8.93
N GLU A 45 1.53 -9.99 -8.19
CA GLU A 45 0.11 -10.26 -7.89
C GLU A 45 -0.56 -9.09 -7.15
N PHE A 46 0.14 -8.48 -6.19
CA PHE A 46 -0.39 -7.42 -5.32
C PHE A 46 0.04 -6.02 -5.74
N SER A 47 0.06 -5.74 -7.06
CA SER A 47 0.61 -4.49 -7.60
C SER A 47 -0.35 -3.69 -8.48
N VAL A 48 -1.59 -4.12 -8.63
CA VAL A 48 -2.55 -3.51 -9.56
C VAL A 48 -3.85 -3.19 -8.83
N LEU A 49 -4.26 -1.91 -8.92
CA LEU A 49 -5.57 -1.43 -8.51
C LEU A 49 -6.38 -1.09 -9.77
N ASP A 50 -7.47 -1.81 -10.05
CA ASP A 50 -8.40 -1.48 -11.13
C ASP A 50 -9.63 -0.78 -10.57
N THR A 51 -9.65 0.55 -10.62
CA THR A 51 -10.78 1.33 -10.11
C THR A 51 -12.05 1.19 -10.96
N ARG A 52 -11.98 0.55 -12.14
CA ARG A 52 -13.13 0.33 -13.04
C ARG A 52 -13.92 -0.94 -12.71
N THR A 53 -13.42 -1.76 -11.80
CA THR A 53 -14.04 -3.03 -11.42
C THR A 53 -14.24 -3.04 -9.90
N GLU A 54 -15.46 -3.24 -9.43
CA GLU A 54 -15.74 -3.32 -7.98
C GLU A 54 -15.05 -4.54 -7.36
N GLY A 55 -14.60 -4.41 -6.12
CA GLY A 55 -13.96 -5.50 -5.39
C GLY A 55 -12.85 -5.04 -4.46
N ASP A 56 -12.24 -6.02 -3.81
CA ASP A 56 -11.10 -5.82 -2.93
C ASP A 56 -9.81 -6.12 -3.69
N TYR A 57 -8.90 -5.15 -3.68
CA TYR A 57 -7.58 -5.23 -4.29
C TYR A 57 -6.54 -5.16 -3.19
N VAL A 58 -5.73 -6.21 -3.07
CA VAL A 58 -4.61 -6.22 -2.13
C VAL A 58 -3.40 -5.61 -2.82
N ILE A 59 -2.87 -4.54 -2.23
CA ILE A 59 -1.66 -3.87 -2.68
C ILE A 59 -0.57 -4.06 -1.64
N MET A 60 0.60 -4.53 -2.08
CA MET A 60 1.77 -4.72 -1.23
C MET A 60 2.73 -3.54 -1.41
N LEU A 61 3.08 -2.90 -0.30
CA LEU A 61 4.22 -2.01 -0.21
C LEU A 61 5.46 -2.79 0.22
N ARG A 62 6.61 -2.41 -0.32
CA ARG A 62 7.91 -2.96 0.03
C ARG A 62 8.91 -1.84 0.26
N VAL A 63 9.83 -2.06 1.18
CA VAL A 63 11.07 -1.31 1.32
C VAL A 63 12.23 -2.27 1.48
N VAL A 64 13.39 -1.88 0.96
CA VAL A 64 14.65 -2.63 1.09
C VAL A 64 15.69 -1.68 1.69
N ASP A 65 16.30 -2.08 2.81
CA ASP A 65 17.38 -1.29 3.44
C ASP A 65 18.70 -1.44 2.65
N ARG A 66 19.74 -0.68 3.03
CA ARG A 66 21.04 -0.74 2.33
C ARG A 66 21.79 -2.06 2.51
N TRP A 67 21.37 -2.90 3.45
CA TRP A 67 21.95 -4.22 3.72
C TRP A 67 21.14 -5.36 3.09
N GLY A 68 20.06 -5.04 2.37
CA GLY A 68 19.21 -6.00 1.67
C GLY A 68 18.11 -6.61 2.53
N ASN A 69 17.87 -6.11 3.75
CA ASN A 69 16.70 -6.52 4.53
C ASN A 69 15.44 -5.97 3.89
N ILE A 70 14.38 -6.78 3.89
CA ILE A 70 13.13 -6.48 3.21
C ILE A 70 11.99 -6.48 4.21
N THR A 71 11.19 -5.42 4.17
CA THR A 71 9.91 -5.34 4.88
C THR A 71 8.79 -5.15 3.86
N GLU A 72 7.71 -5.90 4.04
CA GLU A 72 6.51 -5.88 3.19
C GLU A 72 5.28 -5.65 4.05
N GLU A 73 4.36 -4.80 3.58
CA GLU A 73 3.09 -4.52 4.25
C GLU A 73 1.97 -4.49 3.22
N LYS A 74 0.83 -5.11 3.53
CA LYS A 74 -0.34 -5.19 2.63
C LYS A 74 -1.45 -4.25 3.07
N PHE A 75 -2.13 -3.68 2.08
CA PHE A 75 -3.30 -2.82 2.23
C PHE A 75 -4.41 -3.30 1.32
N THR A 76 -5.64 -3.29 1.83
CA THR A 76 -6.83 -3.63 1.04
C THR A 76 -7.48 -2.36 0.54
N PHE A 77 -7.58 -2.23 -0.78
CA PHE A 77 -8.32 -1.17 -1.46
C PHE A 77 -9.66 -1.71 -1.90
N ARG A 78 -10.75 -1.18 -1.35
CA ARG A 78 -12.10 -1.59 -1.69
C ARG A 78 -12.70 -0.60 -2.67
N VAL A 79 -12.88 -1.02 -3.92
CA VAL A 79 -13.53 -0.24 -4.97
C VAL A 79 -15.04 -0.43 -4.84
N VAL A 80 -15.76 0.67 -4.56
CA VAL A 80 -17.22 0.68 -4.40
C VAL A 80 -17.88 1.66 -5.35
N LYS A 81 -19.04 1.28 -5.89
CA LYS A 81 -19.93 2.25 -6.52
C LYS A 81 -20.53 3.23 -5.50
N PRO A 82 -20.97 4.42 -5.95
CA PRO A 82 -21.74 5.35 -5.14
C PRO A 82 -23.02 4.73 -4.56
#